data_AF-A0A7R9Q5H4-F1
#
_entry.id   AF-A0A7R9Q5H4-F1
#
_cell.length_a   1.000
_cell.length_b   1.000
_cell.length_c   1.000
_cell.angle_alpha   90.00
_cell.angle_beta   90.00
_cell.angle_gamma   90.00
#
_symmetry.space_group_name_H-M   'P 1'
#
loop_
_entity.id
_entity.type
_entity.pdbx_description
1 polymer ?
#
loop_
_entity_poly.entity_id
_entity_poly.type
_entity_poly.pdbx_seq_one_letter_code
_entity_poly.pdbx_strand_id
1 'polypeptide(L)'
;MTSLSLLVFAGQPNDYYSQRIPDQEVMDTNLRSVVYLTHLSVEHLEKTKGNIINISSVAGLKPFGRGFLYCMSKCALDMLTKCLALELGPKGIRVNVINPGHVRTNFLQVVGLTKEQSEARYSEMDGKYPVGRVGESIDIANAILFLASDEASFVTGINFVSDGGALNAPMIKIVLITGSGGGIGARIAIEFARYGAQVVINDRNADNLSEVAKQCAAVSPKGLKPLEVLADVSKDVDCKRLIDSTI
;
A
#
# COMPACT_ATOMS: atom_id res chain seq x y z
N MET A 1 9.81 20.44 -29.92
CA MET A 1 9.81 19.99 -28.52
C MET A 1 10.74 20.90 -27.76
N THR A 2 10.21 21.76 -26.90
CA THR A 2 10.99 22.47 -25.88
C THR A 2 11.73 21.42 -25.04
N SER A 3 13.02 21.63 -24.77
CA SER A 3 13.81 20.70 -23.96
C SER A 3 13.29 20.69 -22.52
N LEU A 4 12.70 19.57 -22.09
CA LEU A 4 12.18 19.41 -20.73
C LEU A 4 13.31 18.96 -19.80
N SER A 5 13.69 19.79 -18.83
CA SER A 5 14.58 19.34 -17.75
C SER A 5 13.77 18.61 -16.69
N LEU A 6 14.08 17.32 -16.50
CA LEU A 6 13.42 16.45 -15.54
C LEU A 6 14.46 15.76 -14.66
N LEU A 7 14.29 15.86 -13.34
CA LEU A 7 15.01 15.03 -12.37
C LEU A 7 14.05 14.05 -11.72
N VAL A 8 14.48 12.78 -11.64
CA VAL A 8 13.74 11.71 -10.99
C VAL A 8 14.60 11.12 -9.87
N PHE A 9 14.13 11.24 -8.64
CA PHE A 9 14.86 10.71 -7.47
C PHE A 9 14.15 9.49 -6.90
N ALA A 10 14.78 8.32 -6.93
CA ALA A 10 14.22 7.09 -6.39
C ALA A 10 15.05 6.57 -5.22
N GLY A 11 14.41 6.46 -4.05
CA GLY A 11 15.02 5.85 -2.87
C GLY A 11 15.12 4.33 -2.98
N GLN A 12 16.13 3.75 -2.35
CA GLN A 12 16.42 2.30 -2.39
C GLN A 12 15.92 1.59 -1.13
N PRO A 13 15.43 0.34 -1.24
CA PRO A 13 15.28 -0.55 -0.10
C PRO A 13 16.65 -0.99 0.43
N ASN A 14 16.77 -1.17 1.76
CA ASN A 14 17.97 -1.72 2.43
C ASN A 14 17.54 -2.81 3.43
N ASP A 15 18.47 -3.66 3.89
CA ASP A 15 18.19 -4.63 4.97
C ASP A 15 18.12 -3.90 6.34
N TYR A 16 16.89 -3.75 6.84
CA TYR A 16 16.60 -2.98 8.06
C TYR A 16 16.82 -3.75 9.38
N TYR A 17 17.08 -5.07 9.35
CA TYR A 17 17.18 -5.92 10.55
C TYR A 17 18.54 -6.61 10.72
N SER A 18 19.56 -6.16 9.99
CA SER A 18 20.95 -6.54 10.29
C SER A 18 21.35 -6.09 11.71
N GLN A 19 22.44 -6.65 12.26
CA GLN A 19 22.89 -6.39 13.65
C GLN A 19 23.32 -4.93 13.93
N ARG A 20 23.18 -4.01 12.97
CA ARG A 20 23.42 -2.57 13.08
C ARG A 20 22.10 -1.86 12.79
N ILE A 21 21.70 -0.90 13.61
CA ILE A 21 20.59 0.02 13.26
C ILE A 21 21.06 0.83 12.04
N PRO A 22 20.49 0.64 10.82
CA PRO A 22 20.99 1.26 9.60
C PRO A 22 20.27 2.59 9.32
N ASP A 23 19.93 3.34 10.37
CA ASP A 23 19.15 4.58 10.29
C ASP A 23 19.81 5.62 9.40
N GLN A 24 21.13 5.79 9.53
CA GLN A 24 21.89 6.76 8.75
C GLN A 24 21.94 6.43 7.26
N GLU A 25 22.26 5.20 6.85
CA GLU A 25 22.38 4.83 5.43
C GLU A 25 21.06 4.99 4.67
N VAL A 26 19.96 4.62 5.31
CA VAL A 26 18.60 4.73 4.74
C VAL A 26 18.21 6.19 4.58
N MET A 27 18.42 7.01 5.60
CA MET A 27 18.10 8.44 5.54
C MET A 27 19.06 9.20 4.62
N ASP A 28 20.32 8.80 4.56
CA ASP A 28 21.31 9.38 3.67
C ASP A 28 20.93 9.12 2.21
N THR A 29 20.54 7.88 1.89
CA THR A 29 20.13 7.49 0.55
C THR A 29 18.77 8.08 0.16
N ASN A 30 17.77 8.00 1.03
CA ASN A 30 16.38 8.31 0.66
C ASN A 30 15.99 9.78 0.90
N LEU A 31 16.74 10.52 1.72
CA LEU A 31 16.41 11.90 2.06
C LEU A 31 17.58 12.87 1.84
N ARG A 32 18.73 12.64 2.49
CA ARG A 32 19.88 13.56 2.41
C ARG A 32 20.36 13.72 0.97
N SER A 33 20.46 12.63 0.22
CA SER A 33 20.87 12.65 -1.19
C SER A 33 19.93 13.53 -2.03
N VAL A 34 18.62 13.44 -1.80
CA VAL A 34 17.59 14.20 -2.53
C VAL A 34 17.70 15.69 -2.22
N VAL A 35 17.89 16.04 -0.96
CA VAL A 35 18.14 17.44 -0.55
C VAL A 35 19.38 17.99 -1.24
N TYR A 36 20.48 17.24 -1.22
CA TYR A 36 21.74 17.67 -1.80
C TYR A 36 21.67 17.79 -3.33
N LEU A 37 21.11 16.78 -4.01
CA LEU A 37 20.94 16.81 -5.46
C LEU A 37 19.97 17.91 -5.90
N THR A 38 18.92 18.17 -5.12
CA THR A 38 18.01 19.30 -5.37
C THR A 38 18.79 20.62 -5.28
N HIS A 39 19.54 20.83 -4.20
CA HIS A 39 20.35 22.03 -4.00
C HIS A 39 21.28 22.30 -5.20
N LEU A 40 22.01 21.27 -5.65
CA LEU A 40 22.91 21.38 -6.81
C LEU A 40 22.17 21.65 -8.13
N SER A 41 20.90 21.29 -8.22
CA SER A 41 20.12 21.35 -9.46
C SER A 41 19.29 22.62 -9.61
N VAL A 42 19.04 23.37 -8.54
CA VAL A 42 18.13 24.53 -8.56
C VAL A 42 18.52 25.54 -9.64
N GLU A 43 19.81 25.89 -9.75
CA GLU A 43 20.27 26.88 -10.74
C GLU A 43 20.00 26.42 -12.18
N HIS A 44 20.18 25.12 -12.45
CA HIS A 44 19.93 24.55 -13.76
C HIS A 44 18.44 24.50 -14.09
N LEU A 45 17.62 24.07 -13.14
CA LEU A 45 16.17 23.95 -13.31
C LEU A 45 15.46 25.31 -13.40
N GLU A 46 15.97 26.33 -12.72
CA GLU A 46 15.41 27.68 -12.77
C GLU A 46 15.56 28.31 -14.16
N LYS A 47 16.63 27.97 -14.89
CA LYS A 47 16.86 28.40 -16.28
C LYS A 47 15.88 27.75 -17.26
N THR A 48 15.49 26.51 -17.00
CA THR A 48 14.65 25.72 -17.92
C THR A 48 13.18 25.62 -17.50
N LYS A 49 12.83 26.15 -16.32
CA LYS A 49 11.51 25.99 -15.70
C LYS A 49 11.12 24.50 -15.58
N GLY A 50 12.11 23.70 -15.15
CA GLY A 50 12.04 22.25 -15.12
C GLY A 50 11.23 21.67 -13.95
N ASN A 51 11.31 20.35 -13.81
CA ASN A 51 10.51 19.60 -12.84
C ASN A 51 11.37 18.65 -12.02
N ILE A 52 11.00 18.48 -10.74
CA ILE A 52 11.54 17.46 -9.85
C ILE A 52 10.41 16.47 -9.54
N ILE A 53 10.65 15.19 -9.78
CA ILE A 53 9.73 14.11 -9.45
C ILE A 53 10.41 13.14 -8.49
N ASN A 54 9.98 13.14 -7.24
CA ASN A 54 10.43 12.20 -6.23
C ASN A 54 9.66 10.87 -6.36
N ILE A 55 10.34 9.74 -6.21
CA ILE A 55 9.74 8.40 -6.19
C ILE A 55 9.75 7.89 -4.74
N SER A 56 8.62 8.08 -4.09
CA SER A 56 8.36 7.63 -2.73
C SER A 56 7.77 6.21 -2.74
N SER A 57 6.73 5.96 -1.94
CA SER A 57 6.00 4.70 -1.85
C SER A 57 4.66 4.92 -1.12
N VAL A 58 3.68 4.05 -1.34
CA VAL A 58 2.50 3.97 -0.45
C VAL A 58 2.89 3.74 1.02
N ALA A 59 4.10 3.22 1.29
CA ALA A 59 4.68 3.13 2.62
C ALA A 59 4.92 4.49 3.32
N GLY A 60 5.00 5.59 2.57
CA GLY A 60 5.04 6.95 3.13
C GLY A 60 3.68 7.43 3.66
N LEU A 61 2.59 6.77 3.24
CA LEU A 61 1.20 7.13 3.56
C LEU A 61 0.54 6.15 4.52
N LYS A 62 0.90 4.86 4.44
CA LYS A 62 0.37 3.79 5.30
C LYS A 62 1.51 2.87 5.73
N PRO A 63 1.73 2.67 7.04
CA PRO A 63 2.81 1.83 7.51
C PRO A 63 2.51 0.35 7.24
N PHE A 64 3.57 -0.45 7.23
CA PHE A 64 3.48 -1.92 7.25
C PHE A 64 4.44 -2.50 8.30
N GLY A 65 4.11 -3.70 8.77
CA GLY A 65 4.88 -4.40 9.78
C GLY A 65 6.30 -4.66 9.32
N ARG A 66 7.25 -4.53 10.25
CA ARG A 66 8.69 -4.68 9.99
C ARG A 66 9.27 -3.70 8.94
N GLY A 67 8.66 -2.52 8.72
CA GLY A 67 9.17 -1.54 7.73
C GLY A 67 9.41 -0.13 8.27
N PHE A 68 9.55 0.08 9.58
CA PHE A 68 9.38 1.43 10.17
C PHE A 68 10.37 2.48 9.63
N LEU A 69 11.68 2.19 9.53
CA LEU A 69 12.67 3.14 8.99
C LEU A 69 12.37 3.50 7.53
N TYR A 70 12.02 2.51 6.71
CA TYR A 70 11.63 2.75 5.33
C TYR A 70 10.41 3.66 5.25
N CYS A 71 9.35 3.35 6.01
CA CYS A 71 8.12 4.14 6.06
C CYS A 71 8.41 5.59 6.49
N MET A 72 9.23 5.78 7.53
CA MET A 72 9.67 7.10 7.97
C MET A 72 10.44 7.86 6.88
N SER A 73 11.39 7.21 6.20
CA SER A 73 12.17 7.85 5.13
C SER A 73 11.29 8.30 3.96
N LYS A 74 10.27 7.49 3.60
CA LYS A 74 9.31 7.80 2.55
C LYS A 74 8.32 8.89 2.96
N CYS A 75 7.87 8.88 4.22
CA CYS A 75 7.07 9.96 4.79
C CYS A 75 7.84 11.30 4.79
N ALA A 76 9.12 11.27 5.14
CA ALA A 76 9.98 12.45 5.10
C ALA A 76 10.16 12.98 3.67
N LEU A 77 10.33 12.10 2.68
CA LEU A 77 10.43 12.48 1.27
C LEU A 77 9.12 13.11 0.75
N ASP A 78 7.96 12.60 1.18
CA ASP A 78 6.65 13.18 0.85
C ASP A 78 6.52 14.60 1.41
N MET A 79 6.95 14.83 2.66
CA MET A 79 6.93 16.17 3.25
C MET A 79 7.95 17.11 2.60
N LEU A 80 9.18 16.63 2.34
CA LEU A 80 10.21 17.40 1.66
C LEU A 80 9.72 17.93 0.31
N THR A 81 9.00 17.09 -0.46
CA THR A 81 8.41 17.47 -1.74
C THR A 81 7.49 18.68 -1.61
N LYS A 82 6.65 18.73 -0.57
CA LYS A 82 5.72 19.84 -0.32
C LYS A 82 6.47 21.12 0.05
N CYS A 83 7.49 21.02 0.90
CA CYS A 83 8.34 22.17 1.25
C CYS A 83 9.04 22.72 0.00
N LEU A 84 9.66 21.86 -0.79
CA LEU A 84 10.35 22.26 -2.02
C LEU A 84 9.40 22.86 -3.07
N ALA A 85 8.16 22.39 -3.16
CA ALA A 85 7.16 22.97 -4.05
C ALA A 85 6.86 24.44 -3.69
N LEU A 86 6.79 24.76 -2.39
CA LEU A 86 6.60 26.13 -1.91
C LEU A 86 7.84 27.00 -2.17
N GLU A 87 9.03 26.46 -1.93
CA GLU A 87 10.30 27.18 -2.08
C GLU A 87 10.71 27.41 -3.53
N LEU A 88 10.49 26.41 -4.40
CA LEU A 88 10.94 26.43 -5.80
C LEU A 88 9.85 26.84 -6.78
N GLY A 89 8.57 26.85 -6.36
CA GLY A 89 7.45 27.33 -7.17
C GLY A 89 7.64 28.76 -7.70
N PRO A 90 8.06 29.76 -6.89
CA PRO A 90 8.37 31.11 -7.37
C PRO A 90 9.49 31.17 -8.42
N LYS A 91 10.37 30.16 -8.47
CA LYS A 91 11.43 30.03 -9.49
C LYS A 91 10.91 29.40 -10.78
N GLY A 92 9.64 28.98 -10.81
CA GLY A 92 8.99 28.28 -11.90
C GLY A 92 9.43 26.82 -12.02
N ILE A 93 9.82 26.20 -10.91
CA ILE A 93 10.15 24.77 -10.84
C ILE A 93 9.00 24.05 -10.14
N ARG A 94 8.45 23.01 -10.77
CA ARG A 94 7.42 22.16 -10.13
C ARG A 94 8.08 20.99 -9.41
N VAL A 95 7.56 20.65 -8.25
CA VAL A 95 8.09 19.55 -7.42
C VAL A 95 6.94 18.66 -6.99
N ASN A 96 6.97 17.39 -7.39
CA ASN A 96 5.91 16.43 -7.10
C ASN A 96 6.50 15.10 -6.61
N VAL A 97 5.69 14.29 -5.94
CA VAL A 97 6.09 12.93 -5.53
C VAL A 97 5.11 11.91 -6.08
N ILE A 98 5.63 10.77 -6.52
CA ILE A 98 4.85 9.59 -6.86
C ILE A 98 4.95 8.61 -5.69
N ASN A 99 3.83 8.03 -5.29
CA ASN A 99 3.75 6.98 -4.27
C ASN A 99 3.32 5.66 -4.94
N PRO A 100 4.28 4.84 -5.43
CA PRO A 100 3.98 3.55 -6.02
C PRO A 100 3.43 2.55 -5.00
N GLY A 101 2.51 1.70 -5.48
CA GLY A 101 2.17 0.42 -4.84
C GLY A 101 3.29 -0.61 -5.03
N HIS A 102 2.95 -1.91 -4.99
CA HIS A 102 3.95 -2.92 -5.36
C HIS A 102 4.13 -2.90 -6.88
N VAL A 103 5.39 -2.82 -7.30
CA VAL A 103 5.79 -2.82 -8.72
C VAL A 103 6.74 -4.00 -8.93
N ARG A 104 6.49 -4.80 -9.96
CA ARG A 104 7.26 -6.01 -10.26
C ARG A 104 8.70 -5.64 -10.63
N THR A 105 9.59 -5.75 -9.64
CA THR A 105 11.00 -5.35 -9.68
C THR A 105 11.82 -6.25 -8.76
N ASN A 106 13.14 -6.06 -8.72
CA ASN A 106 14.03 -6.73 -7.77
C ASN A 106 13.85 -6.26 -6.31
N PHE A 107 12.89 -5.37 -6.00
CA PHE A 107 12.65 -4.86 -4.64
C PHE A 107 12.51 -5.97 -3.59
N LEU A 108 11.71 -6.99 -3.86
CA LEU A 108 11.53 -8.12 -2.94
C LEU A 108 12.82 -8.94 -2.74
N GLN A 109 13.75 -8.92 -3.70
CA GLN A 109 15.03 -9.57 -3.54
C GLN A 109 15.95 -8.79 -2.59
N VAL A 110 15.91 -7.46 -2.65
CA VAL A 110 16.68 -6.59 -1.75
C VAL A 110 16.22 -6.72 -0.30
N VAL A 111 14.93 -7.03 -0.08
CA VAL A 111 14.40 -7.29 1.27
C VAL A 111 14.51 -8.76 1.71
N GLY A 112 15.32 -9.56 0.99
CA GLY A 112 15.77 -10.89 1.43
C GLY A 112 15.05 -12.09 0.81
N LEU A 113 14.18 -11.90 -0.19
CA LEU A 113 13.56 -13.03 -0.91
C LEU A 113 14.43 -13.50 -2.07
N THR A 114 14.35 -14.77 -2.44
CA THR A 114 14.93 -15.23 -3.73
C THR A 114 14.13 -14.67 -4.90
N LYS A 115 14.67 -14.82 -6.12
CA LYS A 115 13.96 -14.44 -7.34
C LYS A 115 12.64 -15.21 -7.49
N GLU A 116 12.65 -16.52 -7.21
CA GLU A 116 11.48 -17.39 -7.28
C GLU A 116 10.43 -17.00 -6.23
N GLN A 117 10.87 -16.72 -5.00
CA GLN A 117 9.98 -16.25 -3.93
C GLN A 117 9.37 -14.88 -4.26
N SER A 118 10.16 -13.98 -4.86
CA SER A 118 9.70 -12.67 -5.29
C SER A 118 8.60 -12.79 -6.34
N GLU A 119 8.80 -13.60 -7.38
CA GLU A 119 7.80 -13.81 -8.44
C GLU A 119 6.55 -14.53 -7.93
N ALA A 120 6.70 -15.52 -7.06
CA ALA A 120 5.58 -16.18 -6.40
C ALA A 120 4.77 -15.16 -5.58
N ARG A 121 5.45 -14.27 -4.86
CA ARG A 121 4.80 -13.23 -4.03
C ARG A 121 4.07 -12.19 -4.87
N TYR A 122 4.65 -11.72 -5.98
CA TYR A 122 3.97 -10.81 -6.88
C TYR A 122 2.77 -11.48 -7.54
N SER A 123 2.89 -12.73 -7.99
CA SER A 123 1.77 -13.50 -8.54
C SER A 123 0.66 -13.74 -7.51
N GLU A 124 1.00 -13.92 -6.23
CA GLU A 124 0.03 -14.03 -5.13
C GLU A 124 -0.63 -12.69 -4.78
N MET A 125 -0.01 -11.57 -5.16
CA MET A 125 -0.60 -10.23 -5.03
C MET A 125 -1.52 -9.90 -6.21
N ASP A 126 -1.28 -10.48 -7.39
CA ASP A 126 -2.21 -10.39 -8.51
C ASP A 126 -3.60 -10.89 -8.08
N GLY A 127 -4.65 -10.18 -8.51
CA GLY A 127 -6.03 -10.41 -8.08
C GLY A 127 -6.41 -9.86 -6.69
N LYS A 128 -5.45 -9.37 -5.88
CA LYS A 128 -5.75 -8.67 -4.60
C LYS A 128 -5.85 -7.16 -4.74
N TYR A 129 -5.35 -6.62 -5.84
CA TYR A 129 -5.44 -5.20 -6.17
C TYR A 129 -6.79 -4.91 -6.82
N PRO A 130 -7.41 -3.74 -6.59
CA PRO A 130 -8.61 -3.33 -7.32
C PRO A 130 -8.47 -3.36 -8.84
N VAL A 131 -7.30 -3.00 -9.38
CA VAL A 131 -7.00 -3.12 -10.82
C VAL A 131 -6.63 -4.54 -11.27
N GLY A 132 -6.64 -5.52 -10.36
CA GLY A 132 -6.43 -6.93 -10.64
C GLY A 132 -4.97 -7.39 -10.76
N ARG A 133 -3.99 -6.49 -10.71
CA ARG A 133 -2.55 -6.81 -10.82
C ARG A 133 -1.68 -5.88 -10.00
N VAL A 134 -0.45 -6.32 -9.71
CA VAL A 134 0.61 -5.40 -9.29
C VAL A 134 1.02 -4.47 -10.43
N GLY A 135 1.71 -3.37 -10.08
CA GLY A 135 2.25 -2.44 -11.05
C GLY A 135 3.43 -3.03 -11.83
N GLU A 136 3.66 -2.50 -13.02
CA GLU A 136 4.84 -2.69 -13.85
C GLU A 136 5.60 -1.36 -13.94
N SER A 137 6.87 -1.41 -14.35
CA SER A 137 7.70 -0.18 -14.43
C SER A 137 7.08 0.88 -15.36
N ILE A 138 6.33 0.44 -16.38
CA ILE A 138 5.63 1.33 -17.31
C ILE A 138 4.51 2.14 -16.64
N ASP A 139 3.85 1.61 -15.61
CA ASP A 139 2.79 2.34 -14.90
C ASP A 139 3.38 3.56 -14.18
N ILE A 140 4.56 3.39 -13.58
CA ILE A 140 5.27 4.48 -12.90
C ILE A 140 5.90 5.44 -13.90
N ALA A 141 6.50 4.93 -14.98
CA ALA A 141 7.08 5.75 -16.02
C ALA A 141 6.02 6.68 -16.67
N ASN A 142 4.82 6.17 -16.94
CA ASN A 142 3.73 6.98 -17.49
C ASN A 142 3.27 8.07 -16.50
N ALA A 143 3.22 7.79 -15.21
CA ALA A 143 2.92 8.80 -14.19
C ALA A 143 4.00 9.89 -14.11
N ILE A 144 5.28 9.52 -14.22
CA ILE A 144 6.40 10.47 -14.30
C ILE A 144 6.25 11.35 -15.54
N LEU A 145 6.01 10.75 -16.71
CA LEU A 145 5.86 11.47 -17.97
C LEU A 145 4.71 12.48 -17.91
N PHE A 146 3.56 12.08 -17.37
CA PHE A 146 2.42 12.98 -17.16
C PHE A 146 2.77 14.14 -16.22
N LEU A 147 3.36 13.87 -15.06
CA LEU A 147 3.71 14.92 -14.11
C LEU A 147 4.78 15.87 -14.67
N ALA A 148 5.68 15.37 -15.52
CA ALA A 148 6.72 16.16 -16.15
C ALA A 148 6.19 17.04 -17.29
N SER A 149 5.08 16.65 -17.94
CA SER A 149 4.56 17.32 -19.13
C SER A 149 3.76 18.60 -18.81
N ASP A 150 3.41 19.34 -19.87
CA ASP A 150 2.66 20.61 -19.77
C ASP A 150 1.19 20.38 -19.39
N GLU A 151 0.66 19.17 -19.63
CA GLU A 151 -0.66 18.73 -19.16
C GLU A 151 -0.78 18.78 -17.63
N ALA A 152 0.35 18.66 -16.91
CA ALA A 152 0.41 18.81 -15.46
C ALA A 152 0.92 20.19 -15.01
N SER A 153 0.92 21.20 -15.87
CA SER A 153 1.46 22.55 -15.57
C SER A 153 0.86 23.21 -14.32
N PHE A 154 -0.37 22.86 -13.94
CA PHE A 154 -1.02 23.34 -12.71
C PHE A 154 -0.87 22.38 -11.51
N VAL A 155 0.08 21.45 -11.55
CA VAL A 155 0.29 20.42 -10.53
C VAL A 155 1.70 20.57 -9.91
N THR A 156 1.75 20.96 -8.64
CA THR A 156 2.97 21.02 -7.82
C THR A 156 2.64 20.72 -6.36
N GLY A 157 3.55 20.09 -5.63
CA GLY A 157 3.42 19.77 -4.20
C GLY A 157 2.48 18.62 -3.87
N ILE A 158 2.08 17.80 -4.85
CA ILE A 158 1.13 16.70 -4.61
C ILE A 158 1.81 15.38 -4.29
N ASN A 159 1.07 14.52 -3.57
CA ASN A 159 1.34 13.09 -3.48
C ASN A 159 0.52 12.35 -4.54
N PHE A 160 1.14 12.00 -5.66
CA PHE A 160 0.51 11.26 -6.75
C PHE A 160 0.57 9.76 -6.48
N VAL A 161 -0.53 9.19 -5.97
CA VAL A 161 -0.59 7.75 -5.66
C VAL A 161 -0.81 6.94 -6.94
N SER A 162 0.15 6.06 -7.26
CA SER A 162 0.10 5.17 -8.41
C SER A 162 0.26 3.71 -7.96
N ASP A 163 -0.81 3.16 -7.37
CA ASP A 163 -0.76 1.89 -6.63
C ASP A 163 -1.80 0.86 -7.06
N GLY A 164 -2.53 1.09 -8.15
CA GLY A 164 -3.59 0.18 -8.58
C GLY A 164 -4.73 0.02 -7.56
N GLY A 165 -4.87 0.95 -6.61
CA GLY A 165 -5.84 0.92 -5.52
C GLY A 165 -5.39 0.15 -4.29
N ALA A 166 -4.11 -0.23 -4.17
CA ALA A 166 -3.58 -1.02 -3.05
C ALA A 166 -3.90 -0.44 -1.67
N LEU A 167 -3.79 0.89 -1.49
CA LEU A 167 -4.08 1.57 -0.23
C LEU A 167 -5.54 1.42 0.20
N ASN A 168 -6.44 1.36 -0.79
CA ASN A 168 -7.89 1.26 -0.63
C ASN A 168 -8.39 -0.18 -0.69
N ALA A 169 -7.53 -1.16 -0.98
CA ALA A 169 -7.90 -2.57 -0.94
C ALA A 169 -8.26 -2.97 0.51
N PRO A 170 -9.48 -3.48 0.77
CA PRO A 170 -9.87 -3.88 2.11
C PRO A 170 -8.97 -5.01 2.61
N MET A 171 -8.08 -4.72 3.56
CA MET A 171 -7.33 -5.74 4.30
C MET A 171 -8.17 -6.18 5.50
N ILE A 172 -9.15 -7.02 5.23
CA ILE A 172 -9.89 -7.72 6.28
C ILE A 172 -9.52 -9.19 6.17
N LYS A 173 -8.60 -9.65 7.03
CA LYS A 173 -8.12 -11.04 7.00
C LYS A 173 -9.14 -11.99 7.61
N ILE A 174 -9.62 -11.68 8.83
CA ILE A 174 -10.57 -12.49 9.59
C ILE A 174 -11.62 -11.55 10.20
N VAL A 175 -12.91 -11.89 10.09
CA VAL A 175 -14.02 -11.15 10.77
C VAL A 175 -14.82 -12.13 11.60
N LEU A 176 -14.80 -11.96 12.92
CA LEU A 176 -15.72 -12.65 13.81
C LEU A 176 -17.01 -11.83 13.94
N ILE A 177 -18.15 -12.47 13.70
CA ILE A 177 -19.47 -11.85 13.83
C ILE A 177 -20.33 -12.74 14.73
N THR A 178 -20.63 -12.25 15.93
CA THR A 178 -21.53 -12.91 16.87
C THR A 178 -23.00 -12.65 16.50
N GLY A 179 -23.88 -13.60 16.81
CA GLY A 179 -25.30 -13.51 16.42
C GLY A 179 -25.51 -13.45 14.90
N SER A 180 -24.68 -14.15 14.13
CA SER A 180 -24.69 -14.12 12.66
C SER A 180 -25.50 -15.24 12.01
N GLY A 181 -26.22 -16.05 12.79
CA GLY A 181 -27.15 -17.05 12.23
C GLY A 181 -28.40 -16.43 11.60
N GLY A 182 -28.65 -15.13 11.77
CA GLY A 182 -29.80 -14.45 11.16
C GLY A 182 -29.73 -12.92 11.25
N GLY A 183 -30.79 -12.26 10.76
CA GLY A 183 -30.96 -10.81 10.89
C GLY A 183 -29.80 -9.98 10.35
N ILE A 184 -29.40 -8.95 11.11
CA ILE A 184 -28.34 -8.01 10.74
C ILE A 184 -26.98 -8.71 10.67
N GLY A 185 -26.66 -9.58 11.64
CA GLY A 185 -25.38 -10.29 11.71
C GLY A 185 -25.14 -11.16 10.47
N ALA A 186 -26.16 -11.86 9.98
CA ALA A 186 -26.08 -12.65 8.75
C ALA A 186 -25.80 -11.79 7.51
N ARG A 187 -26.46 -10.63 7.38
CA ARG A 187 -26.22 -9.72 6.25
C ARG A 187 -24.81 -9.14 6.25
N ILE A 188 -24.30 -8.78 7.43
CA ILE A 188 -22.92 -8.33 7.60
C ILE A 188 -21.93 -9.44 7.23
N ALA A 189 -22.19 -10.69 7.64
CA ALA A 189 -21.34 -11.83 7.32
C ALA A 189 -21.23 -12.09 5.81
N ILE A 190 -22.36 -12.07 5.11
CA ILE A 190 -22.42 -12.25 3.65
C ILE A 190 -21.67 -11.12 2.94
N GLU A 191 -21.80 -9.88 3.43
CA GLU A 191 -21.13 -8.73 2.83
C GLU A 191 -19.61 -8.81 3.02
N PHE A 192 -19.12 -9.17 4.21
CA PHE A 192 -17.68 -9.41 4.40
C PHE A 192 -17.16 -10.58 3.57
N ALA A 193 -17.97 -11.62 3.36
CA ALA A 193 -17.62 -12.72 2.46
C ALA A 193 -17.49 -12.24 1.00
N ARG A 194 -18.38 -11.35 0.52
CA ARG A 194 -18.27 -10.71 -0.83
C ARG A 194 -16.95 -9.95 -1.00
N TYR A 195 -16.49 -9.28 0.06
CA TYR A 195 -15.20 -8.59 0.07
C TYR A 195 -13.98 -9.53 0.23
N GLY A 196 -14.20 -10.84 0.30
CA GLY A 196 -13.14 -11.85 0.33
C GLY A 196 -12.44 -12.01 1.67
N ALA A 197 -13.10 -11.65 2.78
CA ALA A 197 -12.62 -11.89 4.13
C ALA A 197 -12.85 -13.36 4.57
N GLN A 198 -11.98 -13.88 5.45
CA GLN A 198 -12.27 -15.12 6.18
C GLN A 198 -13.29 -14.80 7.28
N VAL A 199 -14.55 -15.15 7.08
CA VAL A 199 -15.59 -14.85 8.06
C VAL A 199 -15.68 -15.99 9.09
N VAL A 200 -15.79 -15.64 10.37
CA VAL A 200 -16.16 -16.55 11.44
C VAL A 200 -17.57 -16.16 11.88
N ILE A 201 -18.50 -17.08 11.71
CA ILE A 201 -19.90 -16.89 12.08
C ILE A 201 -20.21 -17.62 13.38
N ASN A 202 -20.88 -16.94 14.28
CA ASN A 202 -21.27 -17.45 15.59
C ASN A 202 -22.76 -17.25 15.84
N ASP A 203 -23.41 -18.30 16.34
CA ASP A 203 -24.79 -18.32 16.81
C ASP A 203 -24.98 -19.49 17.79
N ARG A 204 -26.14 -19.53 18.46
CA ARG A 204 -26.58 -20.65 19.29
C ARG A 204 -27.38 -21.70 18.50
N ASN A 205 -27.80 -21.36 17.27
CA ASN A 205 -28.55 -22.25 16.40
C ASN A 205 -27.68 -22.74 15.23
N ALA A 206 -27.47 -24.05 15.15
CA ALA A 206 -26.61 -24.68 14.16
C ALA A 206 -27.19 -24.63 12.74
N ASP A 207 -28.51 -24.76 12.57
CA ASP A 207 -29.16 -24.74 11.25
C ASP A 207 -29.03 -23.36 10.60
N ASN A 208 -29.23 -22.33 11.41
CA ASN A 208 -29.04 -20.94 11.04
C ASN A 208 -27.60 -20.65 10.58
N LEU A 209 -26.60 -21.16 11.31
CA LEU A 209 -25.19 -21.04 10.93
C LEU A 209 -24.92 -21.72 9.60
N SER A 210 -25.40 -22.95 9.41
CA SER A 210 -25.16 -23.71 8.18
C SER A 210 -25.75 -23.01 6.96
N GLU A 211 -26.93 -22.41 7.11
CA GLU A 211 -27.56 -21.67 6.02
C GLU A 211 -26.78 -20.39 5.66
N VAL A 212 -26.38 -19.61 6.65
CA VAL A 212 -25.55 -18.42 6.43
C VAL A 212 -24.17 -18.80 5.87
N ALA A 213 -23.61 -19.93 6.31
CA ALA A 213 -22.33 -20.43 5.82
C ALA A 213 -22.35 -20.70 4.32
N LYS A 214 -23.42 -21.34 3.82
CA LYS A 214 -23.64 -21.58 2.38
C LYS A 214 -23.73 -20.26 1.61
N GLN A 215 -24.46 -19.28 2.15
CA GLN A 215 -24.63 -17.97 1.52
C GLN A 215 -23.29 -17.22 1.43
N CYS A 216 -22.50 -17.20 2.50
CA CYS A 216 -21.14 -16.64 2.51
C CYS A 216 -20.23 -17.34 1.50
N ALA A 217 -20.22 -18.67 1.48
CA ALA A 217 -19.40 -19.45 0.55
C ALA A 217 -19.78 -19.20 -0.92
N ALA A 218 -21.07 -19.02 -1.21
CA ALA A 218 -21.58 -18.76 -2.56
C ALA A 218 -21.17 -17.38 -3.11
N VAL A 219 -20.96 -16.39 -2.24
CA VAL A 219 -20.60 -15.02 -2.64
C VAL A 219 -19.11 -14.70 -2.51
N SER A 220 -18.33 -15.57 -1.87
CA SER A 220 -16.91 -15.35 -1.68
C SER A 220 -16.15 -15.45 -3.01
N PRO A 221 -15.42 -14.40 -3.44
CA PRO A 221 -14.67 -14.41 -4.70
C PRO A 221 -13.55 -15.46 -4.72
N LYS A 222 -13.13 -15.95 -3.55
CA LYS A 222 -12.07 -16.95 -3.37
C LYS A 222 -12.61 -18.33 -2.97
N GLY A 223 -13.93 -18.53 -2.98
CA GLY A 223 -14.57 -19.75 -2.47
C GLY A 223 -14.25 -20.08 -1.00
N LEU A 224 -13.88 -19.09 -0.19
CA LEU A 224 -13.61 -19.26 1.23
C LEU A 224 -14.90 -19.70 1.94
N LYS A 225 -14.77 -20.76 2.73
CA LYS A 225 -15.84 -21.20 3.62
C LYS A 225 -15.69 -20.47 4.95
N PRO A 226 -16.78 -19.89 5.49
CA PRO A 226 -16.71 -19.30 6.82
C PRO A 226 -16.46 -20.40 7.87
N LEU A 227 -15.81 -20.02 8.96
CA LEU A 227 -15.70 -20.88 10.14
C LEU A 227 -16.99 -20.77 10.94
N GLU A 228 -17.70 -21.88 11.10
CA GLU A 228 -18.91 -21.97 11.90
C GLU A 228 -18.55 -22.26 13.35
N VAL A 229 -18.97 -21.39 14.28
CA VAL A 229 -18.75 -21.59 15.71
C VAL A 229 -20.07 -21.50 16.46
N LEU A 230 -20.65 -22.67 16.71
CA LEU A 230 -21.79 -22.82 17.60
C LEU A 230 -21.34 -22.50 19.03
N ALA A 231 -21.77 -21.38 19.59
CA ALA A 231 -21.38 -20.93 20.92
C ALA A 231 -22.41 -19.94 21.49
N ASP A 232 -22.70 -20.08 22.78
CA ASP A 232 -23.50 -19.12 23.53
C ASP A 232 -22.59 -18.08 24.17
N VAL A 233 -22.53 -16.89 23.58
CA VAL A 233 -21.66 -15.79 24.04
C VAL A 233 -22.03 -15.21 25.40
N SER A 234 -23.10 -15.71 26.04
CA SER A 234 -23.37 -15.42 27.46
C SER A 234 -22.57 -16.30 28.43
N LYS A 235 -21.83 -17.30 27.93
CA LYS A 235 -21.02 -18.23 28.73
C LYS A 235 -19.53 -18.01 28.47
N ASP A 236 -18.78 -17.73 29.53
CA ASP A 236 -17.33 -17.45 29.44
C ASP A 236 -16.53 -18.56 28.74
N VAL A 237 -16.88 -19.83 28.98
CA VAL A 237 -16.26 -21.00 28.33
C VAL A 237 -16.47 -20.98 26.82
N ASP A 238 -17.67 -20.60 26.37
CA ASP A 238 -18.00 -20.51 24.94
C ASP A 238 -17.34 -19.30 24.28
N CYS A 239 -17.25 -18.16 24.98
CA CYS A 239 -16.48 -17.01 24.53
C CYS A 239 -15.00 -17.35 24.33
N LYS A 240 -14.39 -18.06 25.29
CA LYS A 240 -13.00 -18.49 25.19
C LYS A 240 -12.79 -19.40 23.98
N ARG A 241 -13.62 -20.43 23.83
CA ARG A 241 -13.56 -21.35 22.68
C ARG A 241 -13.76 -20.63 21.35
N LEU A 242 -14.68 -19.66 21.30
CA LEU A 242 -14.91 -18.84 20.12
C LEU A 242 -13.65 -18.09 19.69
N ILE A 243 -12.98 -17.43 20.64
CA ILE A 243 -11.73 -16.72 20.37
C ILE A 243 -10.61 -17.69 19.98
N ASP A 244 -10.38 -18.75 20.75
CA ASP A 244 -9.33 -19.76 20.48
C ASP A 244 -9.49 -20.42 19.08
N SER A 245 -10.74 -20.52 18.58
CA SER A 245 -11.03 -21.04 17.24
C SER A 245 -10.87 -20.01 16.12
N THR A 246 -10.88 -18.71 16.45
CA THR A 246 -10.85 -17.60 15.49
C THR A 246 -9.43 -17.09 15.25
N ILE A 247 -8.63 -16.91 16.31
CA ILE A 247 -7.28 -16.30 16.27
C ILE A 247 -6.29 -17.01 17.18
#